data_AF-A0AAW8NJW3-F1
#
_entry.id   AF-A0AAW8NJW3-F1
#
_cell.length_a   1.000
_cell.length_b   1.000
_cell.length_c   1.000
_cell.angle_alpha   90.00
_cell.angle_beta   90.00
_cell.angle_gamma   90.00
#
_symmetry.space_group_name_H-M   'P 1'
#
loop_
_entity.id
_entity.type
_entity.pdbx_description
1 polymer ?
#
loop_
_entity_poly.entity_id
_entity_poly.type
_entity_poly.pdbx_seq_one_letter_code
_entity_poly.pdbx_strand_id
1 'polypeptide(L)'
;MKSIITTQVGYILNLNGVVTANIDGNTKQLIQGDVIPAGTDLLLADSSSIEIKNSDGSIFTSEQAASTDEQQLLNEIAEIQALIEAGEDPTEGPDTAAGGQTGNEGGSSHVSISRGAAETIASSGFDTDMQASNQQDDINQSLVYNNINLLDSRTIVVNDSQTIAEDEVATGNVLANDSDIDSDLSVTSFEVNGETYAAGTTVALDGGSLVINADGSYTFTPNADWNGTVPVISYNTNTGETATLTLEVTPVDDPSTVVNDSQTIAEDQVATGNVLANDSDIDSDLSVTSFEVNGETYAAGTTVALDGGSLVINADGSYTFT
;
A
#
# COMPACT_ATOMS: atom_id res chain seq x y z
N MET A 1 -6.94 26.36 -5.64
CA MET A 1 -5.61 25.85 -5.26
C MET A 1 -5.16 26.51 -3.97
N LYS A 2 -4.70 25.72 -3.00
CA LYS A 2 -4.27 26.18 -1.68
C LYS A 2 -2.76 26.00 -1.55
N SER A 3 -2.04 27.04 -1.10
CA SER A 3 -0.61 26.96 -0.81
C SER A 3 -0.37 26.88 0.70
N ILE A 4 0.55 26.01 1.12
CA ILE A 4 0.88 25.76 2.53
C ILE A 4 2.39 25.63 2.65
N ILE A 5 3.00 26.29 3.65
CA ILE A 5 4.42 26.13 3.96
C ILE A 5 4.54 25.25 5.21
N THR A 6 5.30 24.15 5.12
CA THR A 6 5.60 23.32 6.29
C THR A 6 6.57 24.04 7.22
N THR A 7 6.35 24.00 8.54
CA THR A 7 7.26 24.59 9.54
C THR A 7 8.18 23.56 10.18
N GLN A 8 7.90 22.28 9.97
CA GLN A 8 8.65 21.15 10.50
C GLN A 8 8.81 20.08 9.41
N VAL A 9 9.80 19.21 9.61
CA VAL A 9 9.91 17.99 8.79
C VAL A 9 8.77 17.05 9.18
N GLY A 10 8.17 16.38 8.22
CA GLY A 10 7.11 15.41 8.48
C GLY A 10 6.94 14.42 7.34
N TYR A 11 6.10 13.42 7.55
CA TYR A 11 5.76 12.45 6.51
C TYR A 11 4.26 12.45 6.26
N ILE A 12 3.88 12.20 5.01
CA ILE A 12 2.48 12.21 4.59
C ILE A 12 1.80 10.94 5.08
N LEU A 13 0.87 11.10 6.04
CA LEU A 13 0.05 10.02 6.56
C LEU A 13 -1.08 9.64 5.61
N ASN A 14 -1.78 10.63 5.05
CA ASN A 14 -2.90 10.45 4.15
C ASN A 14 -2.87 11.56 3.09
N LEU A 15 -3.14 11.21 1.83
CA LEU A 15 -3.21 12.15 0.72
C LEU A 15 -4.40 11.80 -0.16
N ASN A 16 -5.29 12.77 -0.38
CA ASN A 16 -6.40 12.65 -1.32
C ASN A 16 -6.27 13.75 -2.38
N GLY A 17 -6.35 13.37 -3.65
CA GLY A 17 -6.26 14.31 -4.78
C GLY A 17 -4.83 14.55 -5.24
N VAL A 18 -4.55 15.77 -5.70
CA VAL A 18 -3.25 16.15 -6.29
C VAL A 18 -2.60 17.21 -5.42
N VAL A 19 -1.46 16.87 -4.82
CA VAL A 19 -0.60 17.79 -4.08
C VAL A 19 0.77 17.79 -4.72
N THR A 20 1.33 18.97 -4.94
CA THR A 20 2.67 19.15 -5.48
C THR A 20 3.52 19.94 -4.51
N ALA A 21 4.82 19.68 -4.49
CA ALA A 21 5.78 20.37 -3.64
C ALA A 21 7.00 20.81 -4.44
N ASN A 22 7.55 21.97 -4.08
CA ASN A 22 8.86 22.39 -4.57
C ASN A 22 9.93 21.95 -3.57
N ILE A 23 10.65 20.88 -3.88
CA ILE A 23 11.74 20.34 -3.06
C ILE A 23 13.02 20.49 -3.88
N ASP A 24 14.03 21.18 -3.33
CA ASP A 24 15.32 21.42 -3.97
C ASP A 24 15.22 22.05 -5.38
N GLY A 25 14.22 22.92 -5.58
CA GLY A 25 13.99 23.62 -6.86
C GLY A 25 13.28 22.78 -7.94
N ASN A 26 12.86 21.56 -7.62
CA ASN A 26 12.06 20.72 -8.52
C ASN A 26 10.63 20.55 -7.99
N THR A 27 9.66 20.71 -8.88
CA THR A 27 8.26 20.41 -8.56
C THR A 27 8.03 18.90 -8.63
N LYS A 28 7.69 18.30 -7.49
CA LYS A 28 7.33 16.87 -7.36
C LYS A 28 5.85 16.75 -6.99
N GLN A 29 5.12 15.87 -7.65
CA GLN A 29 3.81 15.44 -7.15
C GLN A 29 4.01 14.49 -5.98
N LEU A 30 3.36 14.80 -4.87
CA LEU A 30 3.48 14.06 -3.63
C LEU A 30 2.55 12.86 -3.59
N ILE A 31 3.01 11.81 -2.93
CA ILE A 31 2.23 10.61 -2.62
C ILE A 31 2.27 10.33 -1.11
N GLN A 32 1.33 9.51 -0.64
CA GLN A 32 1.35 9.05 0.75
C GLN A 32 2.69 8.37 1.08
N GLY A 33 3.23 8.66 2.26
CA GLY A 33 4.55 8.19 2.68
C GLY A 33 5.72 9.11 2.32
N ASP A 34 5.55 10.09 1.42
CA ASP A 34 6.63 11.04 1.11
C ASP A 34 7.03 11.84 2.36
N VAL A 35 8.34 12.05 2.51
CA VAL A 35 8.91 12.94 3.53
C VAL A 35 8.95 14.36 2.99
N ILE A 36 8.44 15.30 3.78
CA ILE A 36 8.38 16.72 3.47
C ILE A 36 9.34 17.46 4.40
N PRO A 37 10.40 18.10 3.86
CA PRO A 37 11.27 18.96 4.64
C PRO A 37 10.53 20.16 5.25
N ALA A 38 11.07 20.74 6.33
CA ALA A 38 10.61 22.03 6.81
C ALA A 38 10.88 23.13 5.77
N GLY A 39 9.96 24.08 5.64
CA GLY A 39 10.02 25.17 4.67
C GLY A 39 9.57 24.79 3.25
N THR A 40 8.94 23.62 3.08
CA THR A 40 8.48 23.17 1.75
C THR A 40 7.15 23.84 1.41
N ASP A 41 7.10 24.45 0.22
CA ASP A 41 5.87 24.98 -0.37
C ASP A 41 5.04 23.84 -0.98
N LEU A 42 3.87 23.59 -0.39
CA LEU A 42 2.89 22.61 -0.83
C LEU A 42 1.76 23.31 -1.59
N LEU A 43 1.52 22.89 -2.82
CA LEU A 43 0.43 23.37 -3.67
C LEU A 43 -0.61 22.27 -3.85
N LEU A 44 -1.79 22.48 -3.27
CA LEU A 44 -2.92 21.57 -3.28
C LEU A 44 -3.92 21.98 -4.39
N ALA A 45 -4.28 21.03 -5.25
CA ALA A 45 -5.35 21.20 -6.22
C ALA A 45 -6.72 21.32 -5.51
N ASP A 46 -7.74 21.77 -6.25
CA ASP A 46 -9.08 21.91 -5.69
C ASP A 46 -9.60 20.56 -5.17
N SER A 47 -10.25 20.58 -4.01
CA SER A 47 -10.73 19.38 -3.31
C SER A 47 -9.66 18.37 -2.88
N SER A 48 -8.37 18.73 -2.91
CA SER A 48 -7.29 17.87 -2.40
C SER A 48 -7.06 18.11 -0.90
N SER A 49 -6.67 17.05 -0.18
CA SER A 49 -6.35 17.12 1.26
C SER A 49 -5.08 16.33 1.57
N ILE A 50 -4.37 16.78 2.60
CA ILE A 50 -3.14 16.16 3.08
C ILE A 50 -3.12 16.14 4.61
N GLU A 51 -2.66 15.02 5.16
CA GLU A 51 -2.37 14.84 6.57
C GLU A 51 -0.88 14.51 6.70
N ILE A 52 -0.16 15.31 7.50
CA ILE A 52 1.27 15.19 7.71
C ILE A 52 1.50 14.92 9.19
N LYS A 53 2.26 13.89 9.52
CA LYS A 53 2.79 13.72 10.86
C LYS A 53 4.17 14.34 10.94
N ASN A 54 4.29 15.38 11.76
CA ASN A 54 5.54 16.07 11.99
C ASN A 54 6.50 15.18 12.79
N SER A 55 7.79 15.50 12.71
CA SER A 55 8.85 14.82 13.44
C SER A 55 8.69 14.89 14.96
N ASP A 56 7.97 15.90 15.49
CA ASP A 56 7.63 16.01 16.92
C ASP A 56 6.44 15.12 17.33
N GLY A 57 5.85 14.39 16.39
CA GLY A 57 4.70 13.51 16.59
C GLY A 57 3.35 14.20 16.48
N SER A 58 3.30 15.51 16.31
CA SER A 58 2.05 16.25 16.05
C SER A 58 1.51 15.94 14.64
N ILE A 59 0.19 16.05 14.50
CA ILE A 59 -0.48 15.87 13.21
C ILE A 59 -0.90 17.24 12.69
N PHE A 60 -0.52 17.54 11.46
CA PHE A 60 -0.95 18.66 10.68
C PHE A 60 -1.94 18.20 9.61
N THR A 61 -3.08 18.89 9.47
CA THR A 61 -4.00 18.67 8.36
C THR A 61 -4.11 19.90 7.49
N SER A 62 -4.33 19.72 6.18
CA SER A 62 -4.60 20.85 5.27
C SER A 62 -5.80 21.69 5.67
N GLU A 63 -6.70 21.19 6.51
CA GLU A 63 -7.85 21.94 7.02
C GLU A 63 -7.46 22.96 8.08
N GLN A 64 -6.33 22.74 8.78
CA GLN A 64 -5.81 23.61 9.84
C GLN A 64 -4.90 24.74 9.32
N ALA A 65 -4.46 24.67 8.05
CA ALA A 65 -3.59 25.69 7.47
C ALA A 65 -4.40 26.97 7.17
N ALA A 66 -4.02 28.10 7.76
CA ALA A 66 -4.47 29.41 7.30
C ALA A 66 -4.06 29.57 5.82
N SER A 67 -4.94 30.16 5.02
CA SER A 67 -4.58 30.49 3.63
C SER A 67 -3.41 31.49 3.61
N THR A 68 -2.59 31.46 2.55
CA THR A 68 -1.47 32.42 2.38
C THR A 68 -1.95 33.87 2.49
N ASP A 69 -3.17 34.15 2.04
CA ASP A 69 -3.83 35.45 2.16
C ASP A 69 -4.08 35.83 3.64
N GLU A 70 -4.50 34.89 4.49
CA GLU A 70 -4.71 35.11 5.92
C GLU A 70 -3.39 35.27 6.68
N GLN A 71 -2.34 34.55 6.28
CA GLN A 71 -1.03 34.62 6.92
C GLN A 71 -0.29 35.91 6.55
N GLN A 72 -0.45 36.40 5.31
CA GLN A 72 0.02 37.71 4.88
C GLN A 72 -0.73 38.83 5.62
N LEU A 73 -2.05 38.71 5.79
CA LEU A 73 -2.85 39.63 6.60
C LEU A 73 -2.42 39.66 8.07
N LEU A 74 -2.10 38.49 8.66
CA LEU A 74 -1.61 38.42 10.04
C LEU A 74 -0.23 39.06 10.21
N ASN A 75 0.67 38.90 9.23
CA ASN A 75 1.97 39.57 9.23
C ASN A 75 1.81 41.10 9.07
N GLU A 76 0.96 41.56 8.16
CA GLU A 76 0.67 43.01 8.00
C GLU A 76 0.06 43.61 9.27
N ILE A 77 -0.85 42.89 9.95
CA ILE A 77 -1.41 43.33 11.24
C ILE A 77 -0.32 43.40 12.32
N ALA A 78 0.60 42.44 12.35
CA ALA A 78 1.69 42.41 13.32
C ALA A 78 2.69 43.57 13.10
N GLU A 79 3.01 43.88 11.83
CA GLU A 79 3.87 45.01 11.48
C GLU A 79 3.20 46.36 11.84
N ILE A 80 1.90 46.53 11.55
CA ILE A 80 1.16 47.73 11.94
C ILE A 80 1.08 47.88 13.46
N GLN A 81 0.88 46.80 14.21
CA GLN A 81 0.88 46.83 15.68
C GLN A 81 2.24 47.24 16.25
N ALA A 82 3.34 46.74 15.68
CA ALA A 82 4.69 47.14 16.09
C ALA A 82 4.96 48.64 15.84
N LEU A 83 4.47 49.21 14.73
CA LEU A 83 4.59 50.64 14.45
C LEU A 83 3.78 51.49 15.43
N ILE A 84 2.55 51.06 15.78
CA ILE A 84 1.73 51.73 16.79
C ILE A 84 2.41 51.71 18.17
N GLU A 85 3.02 50.58 18.55
CA GLU A 85 3.69 50.42 19.84
C GLU A 85 4.99 51.22 19.93
N ALA A 86 5.66 51.44 18.79
CA ALA A 86 6.80 52.35 18.65
C ALA A 86 6.40 53.84 18.55
N GLY A 87 5.10 54.14 18.39
CA GLY A 87 4.58 55.50 18.23
C GLY A 87 4.84 56.12 16.85
N GLU A 88 5.16 55.29 15.84
CA GLU A 88 5.36 55.72 14.46
C GLU A 88 4.03 55.69 13.68
N ASP A 89 3.87 56.59 12.71
CA ASP A 89 2.66 56.65 11.87
C ASP A 89 2.71 55.49 10.86
N PRO A 90 1.79 54.51 10.90
CA PRO A 90 1.83 53.34 10.04
C PRO A 90 1.50 53.63 8.56
N THR A 91 1.19 54.89 8.22
CA THR A 91 0.94 55.30 6.83
C THR A 91 2.17 55.85 6.11
N GLU A 92 3.25 56.14 6.85
CA GLU A 92 4.53 56.59 6.30
C GLU A 92 5.57 55.48 6.54
N GLY A 93 6.37 55.13 5.52
CA GLY A 93 7.41 54.10 5.65
C GLY A 93 8.48 54.46 6.70
N PRO A 94 9.37 53.52 7.07
CA PRO A 94 10.27 53.67 8.22
C PRO A 94 11.10 54.95 8.11
N ASP A 95 10.91 55.86 9.06
CA ASP A 95 11.67 57.11 9.11
C ASP A 95 13.11 56.77 9.50
N THR A 96 13.96 56.63 8.49
CA THR A 96 15.38 56.43 8.74
C THR A 96 15.92 57.76 9.26
N ALA A 97 16.04 57.88 10.59
CA ALA A 97 16.64 59.03 11.24
C ALA A 97 18.11 59.19 10.81
N ALA A 98 18.33 59.94 9.73
CA ALA A 98 19.61 60.45 9.29
C ALA A 98 19.47 61.96 9.03
N GLY A 99 20.08 62.75 9.92
CA GLY A 99 19.87 64.19 10.01
C GLY A 99 20.26 65.00 8.76
N GLY A 100 19.59 66.15 8.62
CA GLY A 100 19.87 67.13 7.57
C GLY A 100 19.40 68.55 7.94
N GLN A 101 20.22 69.24 8.74
CA GLN A 101 20.39 70.70 8.83
C GLN A 101 19.17 71.57 9.21
N THR A 102 19.35 72.22 10.36
CA THR A 102 18.67 73.43 10.79
C THR A 102 18.85 74.56 9.77
N GLY A 103 17.73 75.15 9.35
CA GLY A 103 17.73 76.48 8.76
C GLY A 103 18.25 77.51 9.77
N ASN A 104 19.50 77.91 9.56
CA ASN A 104 20.06 79.25 9.72
C ASN A 104 19.27 80.25 10.60
N GLU A 105 19.78 80.58 11.79
CA GLU A 105 19.91 81.97 12.26
C GLU A 105 21.17 82.17 13.14
N GLY A 106 22.13 82.91 12.60
CA GLY A 106 22.85 83.99 13.31
C GLY A 106 23.79 83.65 14.47
N GLY A 107 25.10 83.77 14.23
CA GLY A 107 26.06 84.00 15.33
C GLY A 107 27.52 83.79 14.95
N SER A 108 28.21 84.86 14.56
CA SER A 108 29.66 84.86 14.32
C SER A 108 30.44 84.70 15.63
N SER A 109 31.00 83.51 15.88
CA SER A 109 32.21 83.29 16.68
C SER A 109 32.61 81.82 16.59
N HIS A 110 33.75 81.51 15.98
CA HIS A 110 34.34 80.18 16.12
C HIS A 110 35.20 80.14 17.38
N VAL A 111 34.87 79.25 18.31
CA VAL A 111 35.82 78.78 19.32
C VAL A 111 36.41 77.50 18.76
N SER A 112 37.64 77.56 18.26
CA SER A 112 38.39 76.36 17.92
C SER A 112 38.83 75.67 19.22
N ILE A 113 38.09 74.64 19.63
CA ILE A 113 38.48 73.76 20.74
C ILE A 113 39.46 72.73 20.17
N SER A 114 40.75 72.94 20.41
CA SER A 114 41.77 71.91 20.21
C SER A 114 41.65 70.86 21.33
N ARG A 115 41.17 69.65 21.00
CA ARG A 115 41.21 68.49 21.90
C ARG A 115 42.67 68.05 22.08
N GLY A 116 43.27 68.46 23.20
CA GLY A 116 44.67 68.18 23.54
C GLY A 116 44.88 67.05 24.55
N ALA A 117 43.89 66.17 24.76
CA ALA A 117 44.01 65.02 25.66
C ALA A 117 43.78 63.73 24.87
N ALA A 118 44.51 62.67 25.23
CA ALA A 118 44.39 61.35 24.63
C ALA A 118 42.94 60.88 24.63
N GLU A 119 42.46 60.44 23.47
CA GLU A 119 41.12 59.92 23.27
C GLU A 119 41.04 58.53 23.92
N THR A 120 40.41 58.44 25.09
CA THR A 120 40.03 57.14 25.65
C THR A 120 38.79 56.68 24.90
N ILE A 121 38.98 55.99 23.77
CA ILE A 121 37.93 55.18 23.15
C ILE A 121 37.56 54.13 24.19
N ALA A 122 36.33 54.16 24.70
CA ALA A 122 35.79 53.02 25.41
C ALA A 122 35.71 51.87 24.40
N SER A 123 36.62 50.91 24.50
CA SER A 123 36.46 49.65 23.79
C SER A 123 35.25 48.95 24.43
N SER A 124 34.10 48.93 23.74
CA SER A 124 33.25 47.77 23.92
C SER A 124 34.14 46.57 23.57
N GLY A 125 34.28 45.61 24.48
CA GLY A 125 35.20 44.48 24.34
C GLY A 125 34.84 43.50 23.21
N PHE A 126 34.26 44.00 22.12
CA PHE A 126 34.05 43.27 20.90
C PHE A 126 35.26 43.49 20.00
N ASP A 127 36.09 42.46 19.98
CA ASP A 127 37.12 42.25 18.99
C ASP A 127 36.47 42.26 17.59
N THR A 128 36.91 43.17 16.71
CA THR A 128 36.52 43.22 15.29
C THR A 128 37.65 42.73 14.38
N ASP A 129 38.73 42.20 14.96
CA ASP A 129 39.69 41.44 14.20
C ASP A 129 39.05 40.08 13.93
N MET A 130 38.52 39.95 12.72
CA MET A 130 38.26 38.67 12.09
C MET A 130 39.61 37.95 11.93
N GLN A 131 40.11 37.37 13.03
CA GLN A 131 41.17 36.38 12.96
C GLN A 131 40.63 35.26 12.09
N ALA A 132 41.31 35.02 10.97
CA ALA A 132 41.16 33.82 10.18
C ALA A 132 41.52 32.63 11.08
N SER A 133 40.50 32.18 11.80
CA SER A 133 40.51 31.01 12.62
C SER A 133 40.56 29.82 11.67
N ASN A 134 41.78 29.35 11.38
CA ASN A 134 42.01 27.95 11.04
C ASN A 134 41.65 27.12 12.27
N GLN A 135 40.35 27.01 12.56
CA GLN A 135 39.81 26.02 13.48
C GLN A 135 39.19 24.93 12.63
N GLN A 136 40.01 23.89 12.51
CA GLN A 136 39.66 22.52 12.20
C GLN A 136 38.69 21.95 13.27
N ASP A 137 37.63 22.69 13.62
CA ASP A 137 36.61 22.30 14.62
C ASP A 137 35.17 22.55 14.12
N ASP A 138 34.95 23.26 13.01
CA ASP A 138 33.60 23.41 12.40
C ASP A 138 33.30 22.41 11.26
N ILE A 139 34.26 21.58 10.86
CA ILE A 139 33.96 20.42 9.99
C ILE A 139 33.30 19.25 10.74
N ASN A 140 33.11 19.38 12.06
CA ASN A 140 32.36 18.41 12.87
C ASN A 140 30.89 18.77 13.11
N GLN A 141 30.36 19.88 12.58
CA GLN A 141 28.90 20.05 12.45
C GLN A 141 28.36 19.60 11.08
N SER A 142 29.23 19.47 10.08
CA SER A 142 28.91 18.78 8.81
C SER A 142 29.03 17.25 8.92
N LEU A 143 29.34 16.71 10.10
CA LEU A 143 29.32 15.27 10.39
C LEU A 143 28.23 14.87 11.40
N VAL A 144 27.45 15.82 11.94
CA VAL A 144 26.26 15.51 12.74
C VAL A 144 25.02 15.27 11.88
N TYR A 145 25.07 15.58 10.57
CA TYR A 145 24.03 15.15 9.62
C TYR A 145 24.29 13.77 8.98
N ASN A 146 25.50 13.21 9.12
CA ASN A 146 25.84 11.89 8.56
C ASN A 146 25.66 10.74 9.56
N ASN A 147 25.09 11.02 10.73
CA ASN A 147 24.67 9.99 11.68
C ASN A 147 23.25 10.27 12.19
N ILE A 148 22.37 10.78 11.31
CA ILE A 148 20.99 10.33 11.40
C ILE A 148 21.12 8.84 11.11
N ASN A 149 21.13 8.04 12.18
CA ASN A 149 20.75 6.64 12.10
C ASN A 149 19.41 6.70 11.37
N LEU A 150 19.39 6.44 10.06
CA LEU A 150 18.17 6.36 9.27
C LEU A 150 17.37 5.31 10.04
N LEU A 151 16.40 5.77 10.83
CA LEU A 151 15.59 4.85 11.59
C LEU A 151 14.93 3.99 10.53
N ASP A 152 15.16 2.68 10.64
CA ASP A 152 14.53 1.69 9.79
C ASP A 152 13.03 2.02 9.71
N SER A 153 12.59 2.41 8.52
CA SER A 153 11.20 2.75 8.31
C SER A 153 10.39 1.48 8.44
N ARG A 154 9.18 1.62 8.99
CA ARG A 154 8.32 0.46 9.17
C ARG A 154 7.89 -0.07 7.80
N THR A 155 8.14 -1.35 7.56
CA THR A 155 7.55 -2.08 6.44
C THR A 155 6.02 -2.01 6.48
N ILE A 156 5.41 -1.84 5.33
CA ILE A 156 3.97 -1.92 5.14
C ILE A 156 3.70 -3.22 4.38
N VAL A 157 3.02 -4.13 5.05
CA VAL A 157 2.56 -5.39 4.47
C VAL A 157 1.05 -5.38 4.25
N VAL A 158 0.59 -6.04 3.19
CA VAL A 158 -0.82 -6.13 2.80
C VAL A 158 -1.17 -7.59 2.57
N ASN A 159 -2.31 -8.03 3.09
CA ASN A 159 -2.76 -9.40 2.88
C ASN A 159 -3.10 -9.69 1.42
N ASP A 160 -2.81 -10.90 1.00
CA ASP A 160 -3.01 -11.40 -0.34
C ASP A 160 -4.19 -12.36 -0.42
N SER A 161 -4.86 -12.32 -1.57
CA SER A 161 -5.85 -13.34 -1.91
C SER A 161 -5.84 -13.66 -3.39
N GLN A 162 -6.17 -14.92 -3.70
CA GLN A 162 -6.40 -15.36 -5.07
C GLN A 162 -7.48 -16.45 -5.08
N THR A 163 -8.32 -16.39 -6.11
CA THR A 163 -9.29 -17.44 -6.43
C THR A 163 -8.96 -17.99 -7.81
N ILE A 164 -8.90 -19.31 -7.94
CA ILE A 164 -8.67 -20.03 -9.20
C ILE A 164 -9.76 -21.09 -9.39
N ALA A 165 -9.93 -21.58 -10.62
CA ALA A 165 -10.67 -22.81 -10.85
C ALA A 165 -9.85 -24.02 -10.38
N GLU A 166 -10.51 -25.14 -10.09
CA GLU A 166 -9.80 -26.40 -9.91
C GLU A 166 -9.05 -26.81 -11.17
N ASP A 167 -8.05 -27.67 -10.98
CA ASP A 167 -7.06 -28.06 -11.99
C ASP A 167 -6.20 -26.93 -12.59
N GLU A 168 -6.38 -25.69 -12.13
CA GLU A 168 -5.48 -24.58 -12.44
C GLU A 168 -4.39 -24.44 -11.37
N VAL A 169 -3.24 -23.91 -11.78
CA VAL A 169 -2.14 -23.61 -10.85
C VAL A 169 -2.24 -22.13 -10.45
N ALA A 170 -2.39 -21.87 -9.15
CA ALA A 170 -2.34 -20.52 -8.61
C ALA A 170 -0.88 -20.04 -8.55
N THR A 171 -0.61 -18.88 -9.16
CA THR A 171 0.70 -18.23 -9.14
C THR A 171 0.52 -16.74 -8.86
N GLY A 172 1.49 -16.17 -8.14
CA GLY A 172 1.50 -14.76 -7.78
C GLY A 172 2.77 -14.39 -7.04
N ASN A 173 2.79 -13.17 -6.49
CA ASN A 173 3.85 -12.72 -5.60
C ASN A 173 3.25 -11.98 -4.41
N VAL A 174 3.51 -12.47 -3.19
CA VAL A 174 2.96 -11.90 -1.94
C VAL A 174 3.58 -10.56 -1.55
N LEU A 175 4.72 -10.20 -2.13
CA LEU A 175 5.39 -8.91 -1.86
C LEU A 175 5.03 -7.83 -2.88
N ALA A 176 4.17 -8.13 -3.86
CA ALA A 176 3.91 -7.22 -4.99
C ALA A 176 3.19 -5.92 -4.59
N ASN A 177 2.44 -5.98 -3.49
CA ASN A 177 1.68 -4.90 -2.86
C ASN A 177 2.30 -4.42 -1.53
N ASP A 178 3.45 -4.98 -1.15
CA ASP A 178 4.18 -4.62 0.05
C ASP A 178 5.23 -3.55 -0.25
N SER A 179 5.62 -2.77 0.75
CA SER A 179 6.64 -1.75 0.57
C SER A 179 7.46 -1.48 1.82
N ASP A 180 8.72 -1.16 1.57
CA ASP A 180 9.66 -0.62 2.54
C ASP A 180 10.57 0.38 1.79
N ILE A 181 10.93 1.47 2.46
CA ILE A 181 11.71 2.56 1.85
C ILE A 181 13.22 2.35 2.04
N ASP A 182 13.62 1.56 3.03
CA ASP A 182 15.01 1.37 3.45
C ASP A 182 15.53 -0.05 3.12
N SER A 183 14.63 -1.02 2.93
CA SER A 183 14.97 -2.43 2.71
C SER A 183 14.31 -3.03 1.46
N ASP A 184 15.07 -3.84 0.71
CA ASP A 184 14.47 -4.75 -0.27
C ASP A 184 13.75 -5.88 0.47
N LEU A 185 12.45 -6.05 0.21
CA LEU A 185 11.63 -7.06 0.88
C LEU A 185 11.90 -8.47 0.36
N SER A 186 11.90 -9.43 1.27
CA SER A 186 11.97 -10.86 0.99
C SER A 186 11.20 -11.66 2.03
N VAL A 187 10.68 -12.83 1.66
CA VAL A 187 10.04 -13.76 2.58
C VAL A 187 11.10 -14.62 3.27
N THR A 188 11.06 -14.70 4.60
CA THR A 188 11.97 -15.53 5.38
C THR A 188 11.37 -16.88 5.75
N SER A 189 10.08 -16.88 6.07
CA SER A 189 9.34 -18.07 6.49
C SER A 189 7.86 -17.92 6.23
N PHE A 190 7.15 -19.04 6.21
CA PHE A 190 5.70 -19.06 6.22
C PHE A 190 5.18 -20.16 7.13
N GLU A 191 3.97 -20.00 7.62
CA GLU A 191 3.30 -20.90 8.53
C GLU A 191 1.98 -21.33 7.91
N VAL A 192 1.72 -22.64 7.97
CA VAL A 192 0.45 -23.24 7.57
C VAL A 192 0.09 -24.33 8.59
N ASN A 193 -1.18 -24.35 9.03
CA ASN A 193 -1.68 -25.27 10.07
C ASN A 193 -0.85 -25.27 11.38
N GLY A 194 -0.25 -24.14 11.76
CA GLY A 194 0.54 -24.02 12.99
C GLY A 194 1.98 -24.52 12.89
N GLU A 195 2.44 -24.91 11.68
CA GLU A 195 3.82 -25.35 11.43
C GLU A 195 4.55 -24.34 10.56
N THR A 196 5.77 -23.97 10.97
CA THR A 196 6.61 -22.98 10.28
C THR A 196 7.59 -23.65 9.33
N TYR A 197 7.67 -23.10 8.12
CA TYR A 197 8.53 -23.53 7.03
C TYR A 197 9.41 -22.38 6.56
N ALA A 198 10.63 -22.69 6.13
CA ALA A 198 11.50 -21.69 5.49
C ALA A 198 10.99 -21.38 4.07
N ALA A 199 11.18 -20.14 3.62
CA ALA A 199 10.89 -19.78 2.23
C ALA A 199 11.62 -20.71 1.23
N GLY A 200 10.94 -21.06 0.14
CA GLY A 200 11.39 -22.04 -0.87
C GLY A 200 11.10 -23.50 -0.50
N THR A 201 10.56 -23.77 0.70
CA THR A 201 10.12 -25.12 1.06
C THR A 201 8.79 -25.43 0.39
N THR A 202 8.71 -26.57 -0.30
CA THR A 202 7.44 -27.11 -0.79
C THR A 202 6.72 -27.88 0.32
N VAL A 203 5.47 -27.53 0.56
CA VAL A 203 4.61 -28.13 1.58
C VAL A 203 3.45 -28.85 0.90
N ALA A 204 3.17 -30.06 1.37
CA ALA A 204 1.97 -30.80 0.97
C ALA A 204 0.83 -30.46 1.92
N LEU A 205 -0.31 -30.09 1.36
CA LEU A 205 -1.56 -29.77 2.04
C LEU A 205 -2.62 -30.77 1.57
N ASP A 206 -3.73 -30.91 2.31
CA ASP A 206 -4.81 -31.82 1.94
C ASP A 206 -5.35 -31.53 0.52
N GLY A 207 -5.37 -30.26 0.12
CA GLY A 207 -5.86 -29.81 -1.19
C GLY A 207 -4.83 -29.64 -2.29
N GLY A 208 -3.54 -29.89 -2.06
CA GLY A 208 -2.51 -29.66 -3.07
C GLY A 208 -1.12 -29.41 -2.49
N SER A 209 -0.25 -28.75 -3.25
CA SER A 209 1.10 -28.39 -2.81
C SER A 209 1.38 -26.90 -2.96
N LEU A 210 1.94 -26.30 -1.92
CA LEU A 210 2.30 -24.88 -1.85
C LEU A 210 3.81 -24.69 -1.74
N VAL A 211 4.35 -23.71 -2.45
CA VAL A 211 5.67 -23.13 -2.19
C VAL A 211 5.57 -21.61 -2.22
N ILE A 212 6.23 -20.95 -1.26
CA ILE A 212 6.45 -19.49 -1.24
C ILE A 212 7.95 -19.27 -1.22
N ASN A 213 8.50 -18.66 -2.26
CA ASN A 213 9.93 -18.39 -2.41
C ASN A 213 10.35 -17.11 -1.69
N ALA A 214 11.67 -16.94 -1.48
CA ALA A 214 12.21 -15.78 -0.79
C ALA A 214 11.95 -14.45 -1.53
N ASP A 215 11.77 -14.47 -2.85
CA ASP A 215 11.41 -13.30 -3.66
C ASP A 215 9.91 -12.95 -3.62
N GLY A 216 9.14 -13.66 -2.78
CA GLY A 216 7.70 -13.51 -2.64
C GLY A 216 6.88 -14.27 -3.68
N SER A 217 7.50 -14.81 -4.73
CA SER A 217 6.78 -15.62 -5.72
C SER A 217 6.23 -16.88 -5.06
N TYR A 218 4.98 -17.22 -5.34
CA TYR A 218 4.36 -18.43 -4.84
C TYR A 218 3.75 -19.27 -5.96
N THR A 219 3.61 -20.56 -5.69
CA THR A 219 2.89 -21.50 -6.54
C THR A 219 2.10 -22.44 -5.66
N PHE A 220 0.79 -22.51 -5.90
CA PHE A 220 -0.08 -23.55 -5.34
C PHE A 220 -0.63 -24.39 -6.48
N THR A 221 -0.37 -25.70 -6.42
CA THR A 221 -0.91 -26.69 -7.35
C THR A 221 -1.93 -27.53 -6.60
N PRO A 222 -3.23 -27.34 -6.86
CA PRO A 222 -4.27 -28.21 -6.32
C PRO A 222 -4.04 -29.67 -6.69
N ASN A 223 -4.53 -30.59 -5.87
CA ASN A 223 -4.72 -31.97 -6.34
C ASN A 223 -5.76 -31.98 -7.47
N ALA A 224 -5.68 -32.96 -8.37
CA ALA A 224 -6.69 -33.12 -9.41
C ALA A 224 -8.08 -33.22 -8.79
N ASP A 225 -9.05 -32.54 -9.41
CA ASP A 225 -10.47 -32.59 -9.03
C ASP A 225 -10.73 -32.07 -7.60
N TRP A 226 -9.78 -31.31 -7.03
CA TRP A 226 -9.92 -30.74 -5.70
C TRP A 226 -10.36 -29.29 -5.76
N ASN A 227 -11.47 -29.02 -5.10
CA ASN A 227 -12.00 -27.68 -4.85
C ASN A 227 -12.15 -27.40 -3.35
N GLY A 228 -12.09 -26.12 -2.98
CA GLY A 228 -12.28 -25.67 -1.61
C GLY A 228 -11.35 -24.54 -1.18
N THR A 229 -11.36 -24.24 0.12
CA THR A 229 -10.52 -23.21 0.72
C THR A 229 -9.23 -23.82 1.25
N VAL A 230 -8.09 -23.26 0.83
CA VAL A 230 -6.77 -23.63 1.37
C VAL A 230 -6.63 -23.02 2.78
N PRO A 231 -6.03 -23.71 3.76
CA PRO A 231 -5.74 -23.12 5.05
C PRO A 231 -4.99 -21.78 4.90
N VAL A 232 -5.38 -20.76 5.69
CA VAL A 232 -4.75 -19.44 5.63
C VAL A 232 -3.27 -19.57 5.93
N ILE A 233 -2.43 -19.01 5.04
CA ILE A 233 -0.99 -19.03 5.17
C ILE A 233 -0.54 -17.70 5.74
N SER A 234 0.23 -17.73 6.83
CA SER A 234 0.88 -16.55 7.40
C SER A 234 2.33 -16.52 6.95
N TYR A 235 2.89 -15.40 6.48
CA TYR A 235 4.29 -15.32 6.08
C TYR A 235 5.01 -14.15 6.75
N ASN A 236 6.29 -14.34 7.03
CA ASN A 236 7.16 -13.32 7.64
C ASN A 236 8.14 -12.78 6.61
N THR A 237 8.28 -11.47 6.58
CA THR A 237 9.27 -10.77 5.77
C THR A 237 10.65 -10.77 6.47
N ASN A 238 11.67 -10.27 5.79
CA ASN A 238 13.01 -10.05 6.35
C ASN A 238 13.08 -8.92 7.39
N THR A 239 12.06 -8.06 7.45
CA THR A 239 11.96 -6.99 8.44
C THR A 239 11.21 -7.42 9.70
N GLY A 240 10.62 -8.62 9.70
CA GLY A 240 9.91 -9.21 10.84
C GLY A 240 8.42 -8.88 10.87
N GLU A 241 7.90 -8.15 9.87
CA GLU A 241 6.46 -7.97 9.68
C GLU A 241 5.81 -9.21 9.07
N THR A 242 4.51 -9.38 9.34
CA THR A 242 3.74 -10.57 8.97
C THR A 242 2.47 -10.18 8.20
N ALA A 243 2.17 -10.90 7.13
CA ALA A 243 0.92 -10.83 6.38
C ALA A 243 0.42 -12.23 6.01
N THR A 244 -0.77 -12.30 5.41
CA THR A 244 -1.41 -13.58 5.08
C THR A 244 -1.74 -13.73 3.61
N LEU A 245 -1.61 -14.95 3.09
CA LEU A 245 -2.12 -15.37 1.79
C LEU A 245 -3.35 -16.28 1.97
N THR A 246 -4.46 -15.92 1.33
CA THR A 246 -5.68 -16.73 1.27
C THR A 246 -5.92 -17.24 -0.16
N LEU A 247 -6.07 -18.56 -0.33
CA LEU A 247 -6.32 -19.18 -1.62
C LEU A 247 -7.67 -19.92 -1.61
N GLU A 248 -8.45 -19.73 -2.66
CA GLU A 248 -9.71 -20.42 -2.90
C GLU A 248 -9.69 -21.10 -4.27
N VAL A 249 -10.16 -22.34 -4.31
CA VAL A 249 -10.30 -23.14 -5.54
C VAL A 249 -11.78 -23.40 -5.77
N THR A 250 -12.32 -22.90 -6.88
CA THR A 250 -13.73 -23.04 -7.24
C THR A 250 -13.97 -24.30 -8.08
N PRO A 251 -15.07 -25.03 -7.84
CA PRO A 251 -15.41 -26.20 -8.66
C PRO A 251 -15.69 -25.84 -10.13
N VAL A 252 -15.41 -26.78 -11.01
CA VAL A 252 -15.69 -26.78 -12.44
C VAL A 252 -16.27 -28.14 -12.82
N ASP A 253 -17.44 -28.13 -13.45
CA ASP A 253 -18.14 -29.36 -13.87
C ASP A 253 -17.29 -30.22 -14.82
N ASP A 254 -16.99 -31.43 -14.37
CA ASP A 254 -16.30 -32.48 -15.10
C ASP A 254 -17.27 -33.30 -15.97
N PRO A 255 -16.85 -33.66 -17.19
CA PRO A 255 -17.68 -34.49 -18.05
C PRO A 255 -17.80 -35.91 -17.50
N SER A 256 -19.04 -36.41 -17.40
CA SER A 256 -19.29 -37.81 -17.09
C SER A 256 -18.57 -38.74 -18.09
N THR A 257 -17.92 -39.76 -17.54
CA THR A 257 -17.36 -40.87 -18.32
C THR A 257 -18.39 -42.00 -18.38
N VAL A 258 -19.00 -42.19 -19.55
CA VAL A 258 -19.98 -43.25 -19.80
C VAL A 258 -19.39 -44.38 -20.66
N VAL A 259 -19.71 -45.62 -20.33
CA VAL A 259 -19.15 -46.82 -20.96
C VAL A 259 -20.27 -47.76 -21.41
N ASN A 260 -20.29 -48.09 -22.70
CA ASN A 260 -21.33 -48.94 -23.27
C ASN A 260 -21.40 -50.33 -22.61
N ASP A 261 -22.61 -50.73 -22.23
CA ASP A 261 -22.92 -52.06 -21.74
C ASP A 261 -23.19 -53.07 -22.84
N SER A 262 -22.84 -54.32 -22.57
CA SER A 262 -23.36 -55.46 -23.32
C SER A 262 -23.54 -56.66 -22.42
N GLN A 263 -24.60 -57.42 -22.63
CA GLN A 263 -24.86 -58.66 -21.92
C GLN A 263 -25.29 -59.73 -22.90
N THR A 264 -24.85 -60.96 -22.65
CA THR A 264 -25.36 -62.15 -23.32
C THR A 264 -25.92 -63.08 -22.27
N ILE A 265 -27.16 -63.49 -22.45
CA ILE A 265 -27.85 -64.45 -21.58
C ILE A 265 -28.30 -65.66 -22.40
N ALA A 266 -28.51 -66.78 -21.72
CA ALA A 266 -29.20 -67.91 -22.35
C ALA A 266 -30.67 -67.57 -22.57
N GLU A 267 -31.27 -68.18 -23.59
CA GLU A 267 -32.72 -68.13 -23.78
C GLU A 267 -33.47 -68.61 -22.53
N ASP A 268 -34.70 -68.11 -22.37
CA ASP A 268 -35.60 -68.42 -21.26
C ASP A 268 -35.07 -68.01 -19.87
N GLN A 269 -34.13 -67.07 -19.82
CA GLN A 269 -33.59 -66.50 -18.58
C GLN A 269 -33.86 -65.00 -18.50
N VAL A 270 -33.99 -64.50 -17.26
CA VAL A 270 -34.12 -63.08 -17.00
C VAL A 270 -32.74 -62.41 -17.09
N ALA A 271 -32.63 -61.36 -17.88
CA ALA A 271 -31.46 -60.49 -17.90
C ALA A 271 -31.62 -59.39 -16.85
N THR A 272 -30.64 -59.27 -15.95
CA THR A 272 -30.55 -58.17 -14.98
C THR A 272 -29.15 -57.61 -14.95
N GLY A 273 -29.04 -56.35 -14.51
CA GLY A 273 -27.79 -55.65 -14.34
C GLY A 273 -28.03 -54.19 -13.96
N ASN A 274 -26.98 -53.38 -14.09
CA ASN A 274 -27.06 -51.94 -13.89
C ASN A 274 -26.20 -51.24 -14.96
N VAL A 275 -26.81 -50.35 -15.74
CA VAL A 275 -26.13 -49.60 -16.83
C VAL A 275 -25.22 -48.48 -16.33
N LEU A 276 -25.30 -48.12 -15.05
CA LEU A 276 -24.45 -47.10 -14.43
C LEU A 276 -23.24 -47.73 -13.72
N ALA A 277 -23.09 -49.06 -13.73
CA ALA A 277 -22.09 -49.75 -12.91
C ALA A 277 -20.64 -49.49 -13.34
N ASN A 278 -20.44 -49.08 -14.59
CA ASN A 278 -19.18 -48.77 -15.25
C ASN A 278 -19.10 -47.31 -15.71
N ASP A 279 -20.08 -46.49 -15.35
CA ASP A 279 -20.09 -45.06 -15.58
C ASP A 279 -19.57 -44.33 -14.33
N SER A 280 -19.00 -43.14 -14.52
CA SER A 280 -18.46 -42.34 -13.43
C SER A 280 -18.52 -40.85 -13.74
N ASP A 281 -18.65 -40.05 -12.69
CA ASP A 281 -18.63 -38.59 -12.73
C ASP A 281 -18.03 -38.10 -11.42
N ILE A 282 -17.23 -37.04 -11.48
CA ILE A 282 -16.47 -36.52 -10.33
C ILE A 282 -17.36 -35.62 -9.47
N ASP A 283 -18.27 -34.86 -10.09
CA ASP A 283 -19.06 -33.82 -9.43
C ASP A 283 -20.45 -34.29 -9.01
N SER A 284 -21.01 -35.25 -9.75
CA SER A 284 -22.44 -35.57 -9.69
C SER A 284 -22.72 -37.07 -9.57
N ASP A 285 -23.76 -37.40 -8.80
CA ASP A 285 -24.33 -38.74 -8.83
C ASP A 285 -25.03 -38.98 -10.19
N LEU A 286 -24.70 -40.09 -10.86
CA LEU A 286 -25.32 -40.46 -12.13
C LEU A 286 -26.70 -41.09 -11.93
N SER A 287 -27.62 -40.76 -12.85
CA SER A 287 -28.95 -41.37 -12.92
C SER A 287 -29.45 -41.48 -14.35
N VAL A 288 -30.23 -42.54 -14.63
CA VAL A 288 -30.89 -42.70 -15.93
C VAL A 288 -32.15 -41.84 -15.95
N THR A 289 -32.23 -40.91 -16.89
CA THR A 289 -33.43 -40.07 -17.08
C THR A 289 -34.36 -40.64 -18.15
N SER A 290 -33.80 -41.23 -19.19
CA SER A 290 -34.51 -41.84 -20.30
C SER A 290 -33.66 -42.89 -21.01
N PHE A 291 -34.31 -43.75 -21.79
CA PHE A 291 -33.66 -44.72 -22.66
C PHE A 291 -34.42 -44.81 -23.97
N GLU A 292 -33.74 -45.20 -25.04
CA GLU A 292 -34.34 -45.36 -26.36
C GLU A 292 -34.44 -46.83 -26.74
N VAL A 293 -35.59 -47.24 -27.29
CA VAL A 293 -35.75 -48.55 -27.91
C VAL A 293 -36.36 -48.36 -29.29
N ASN A 294 -35.68 -48.88 -30.33
CA ASN A 294 -36.14 -48.81 -31.73
C ASN A 294 -36.49 -47.37 -32.21
N GLY A 295 -35.78 -46.34 -31.75
CA GLY A 295 -36.04 -44.96 -32.14
C GLY A 295 -37.11 -44.24 -31.31
N GLU A 296 -37.71 -44.89 -30.31
CA GLU A 296 -38.66 -44.27 -29.38
C GLU A 296 -38.04 -44.09 -27.99
N THR A 297 -38.16 -42.88 -27.44
CA THR A 297 -37.64 -42.52 -26.12
C THR A 297 -38.66 -42.82 -25.03
N TYR A 298 -38.23 -43.51 -23.98
CA TYR A 298 -39.00 -43.85 -22.80
C TYR A 298 -38.34 -43.23 -21.56
N ALA A 299 -39.15 -42.76 -20.62
CA ALA A 299 -38.63 -42.32 -19.32
C ALA A 299 -38.15 -43.52 -18.50
N ALA A 300 -37.12 -43.33 -17.67
CA ALA A 300 -36.68 -44.36 -16.74
C ALA A 300 -37.84 -44.88 -15.86
N GLY A 301 -37.84 -46.19 -15.59
CA GLY A 301 -38.91 -46.93 -14.91
C GLY A 301 -40.08 -47.33 -15.81
N THR A 302 -40.12 -46.89 -17.08
CA THR A 302 -41.13 -47.34 -18.03
C THR A 302 -40.85 -48.78 -18.47
N THR A 303 -41.87 -49.63 -18.47
CA THR A 303 -41.78 -50.97 -19.07
C THR A 303 -42.12 -50.91 -20.55
N VAL A 304 -41.23 -51.42 -21.40
CA VAL A 304 -41.38 -51.47 -22.85
C VAL A 304 -41.52 -52.92 -23.30
N ALA A 305 -42.59 -53.24 -24.02
CA ALA A 305 -42.80 -54.56 -24.59
C ALA A 305 -42.03 -54.71 -25.91
N LEU A 306 -41.26 -55.79 -26.04
CA LEU A 306 -40.44 -56.12 -27.20
C LEU A 306 -40.77 -57.53 -27.71
N ASP A 307 -40.27 -57.86 -28.90
CA ASP A 307 -40.33 -59.24 -29.36
C ASP A 307 -39.43 -60.11 -28.47
N GLY A 308 -40.02 -61.09 -27.78
CA GLY A 308 -39.31 -61.97 -26.86
C GLY A 308 -39.22 -61.53 -25.40
N GLY A 309 -39.86 -60.41 -24.99
CA GLY A 309 -39.91 -60.02 -23.58
C GLY A 309 -40.34 -58.58 -23.29
N SER A 310 -40.10 -58.11 -22.08
CA SER A 310 -40.34 -56.74 -21.62
C SER A 310 -39.09 -56.18 -20.94
N LEU A 311 -38.67 -54.97 -21.34
CA LEU A 311 -37.54 -54.25 -20.78
C LEU A 311 -38.00 -53.16 -19.81
N VAL A 312 -37.34 -53.03 -18.67
CA VAL A 312 -37.39 -51.85 -17.80
C VAL A 312 -35.97 -51.44 -17.43
N ILE A 313 -35.66 -50.14 -17.52
CA ILE A 313 -34.44 -49.52 -17.00
C ILE A 313 -34.87 -48.44 -16.01
N ASN A 314 -34.50 -48.59 -14.74
CA ASN A 314 -34.86 -47.69 -13.65
C ASN A 314 -33.88 -46.50 -13.55
N ALA A 315 -34.27 -45.47 -12.80
CA ALA A 315 -33.45 -44.27 -12.64
C ALA A 315 -32.11 -44.53 -11.92
N ASP A 316 -32.06 -45.55 -11.06
CA ASP A 316 -30.82 -46.01 -10.40
C ASP A 316 -29.92 -46.86 -11.31
N GLY A 317 -30.25 -46.94 -12.61
CA GLY A 317 -29.55 -47.71 -13.62
C GLY A 317 -29.87 -49.20 -13.63
N SER A 318 -30.57 -49.73 -12.62
CA SER A 318 -30.95 -51.14 -12.60
C SER A 318 -31.89 -51.46 -13.76
N TYR A 319 -31.61 -52.55 -14.48
CA TYR A 319 -32.48 -53.02 -15.55
C TYR A 319 -32.93 -54.45 -15.34
N THR A 320 -34.06 -54.77 -15.97
CA THR A 320 -34.57 -56.14 -16.05
C THR A 320 -35.21 -56.36 -17.42
N PHE A 321 -34.88 -57.49 -18.06
CA PHE A 321 -35.55 -58.00 -19.24
C PHE A 321 -36.13 -59.39 -18.95
N THR A 322 -37.46 -59.54 -19.06
CA THR A 322 -38.22 -60.77 -18.76
C THR A 322 -39.12 -61.19 -19.90
#